data_AF-A0A2N2A993-F1
#
_entry.id   AF-A0A2N2A993-F1
#
_cell.length_a   1.000
_cell.length_b   1.000
_cell.length_c   1.000
_cell.angle_alpha   90.00
_cell.angle_beta   90.00
_cell.angle_gamma   90.00
#
_symmetry.space_group_name_H-M   'P 1'
#
loop_
_entity.id
_entity.type
_entity.pdbx_description
1 polymer ?
#
loop_
_entity_poly.entity_id
_entity_poly.type
_entity_poly.pdbx_seq_one_letter_code
_entity_poly.pdbx_strand_id
1 'polypeptide(L)' 'MEITLPLEKMSTEEKIRIMEDIWDDLCKKADSLSSPSWHKNVLHKREEQIKNGDDEFVDWDNCRRNSAWIRNKLK' A
#
# COMPACT_ATOMS: atom_id res chain seq x y z
N MET A 1 17.09 2.18 -18.77
CA MET A 1 18.20 2.67 -17.93
C MET A 1 18.17 1.86 -16.65
N GLU A 2 19.23 1.14 -16.36
CA GLU A 2 19.35 0.38 -15.10
C GLU A 2 19.86 1.33 -14.02
N ILE A 3 19.17 1.41 -12.89
CA ILE A 3 19.57 2.24 -11.74
C ILE A 3 19.93 1.28 -10.61
N THR A 4 21.22 1.21 -10.29
CA THR A 4 21.74 0.36 -9.20
C THR A 4 22.03 1.22 -7.98
N LEU A 5 21.25 1.05 -6.91
CA LEU A 5 21.50 1.67 -5.62
C LEU A 5 22.41 0.76 -4.78
N PRO A 6 23.43 1.29 -4.07
CA PRO A 6 24.30 0.50 -3.21
C PRO A 6 23.62 0.18 -1.87
N LEU A 7 22.48 -0.52 -1.92
CA LEU A 7 21.59 -0.75 -0.76
C LEU A 7 22.32 -1.37 0.44
N GLU A 8 23.29 -2.25 0.23
CA GLU A 8 24.07 -2.87 1.32
C GLU A 8 24.96 -1.88 2.09
N LYS A 9 25.29 -0.72 1.50
CA LYS A 9 26.11 0.31 2.14
C LYS A 9 25.28 1.37 2.86
N MET A 10 23.97 1.35 2.69
CA MET A 10 23.08 2.36 3.27
C MET A 10 22.58 1.94 4.64
N SER A 11 22.45 2.90 5.55
CA SER A 11 21.72 2.73 6.80
C SER A 11 20.23 2.51 6.53
N THR A 12 19.51 2.04 7.54
CA THR A 12 18.04 1.88 7.45
C THR A 12 17.36 3.23 7.23
N GLU A 13 17.81 4.28 7.90
CA GLU A 13 17.31 5.65 7.78
C GLU A 13 17.51 6.19 6.36
N GLU A 14 18.67 5.97 5.77
CA GLU A 14 18.96 6.36 4.38
C GLU A 14 18.04 5.64 3.39
N LYS A 15 17.79 4.33 3.61
CA LYS A 15 16.87 3.55 2.76
C LYS A 15 15.45 4.08 2.82
N ILE A 16 14.97 4.37 4.04
CA ILE A 16 13.64 4.94 4.26
C ILE A 16 13.57 6.31 3.59
N ARG A 17 14.59 7.16 3.75
CA ARG A 17 14.58 8.49 3.16
C ARG A 17 14.52 8.45 1.64
N ILE A 18 15.30 7.59 1.00
CA ILE A 18 15.24 7.39 -0.45
C ILE A 18 13.85 6.88 -0.87
N MET A 19 13.26 5.95 -0.11
CA MET A 19 11.90 5.47 -0.39
C MET A 19 10.87 6.61 -0.34
N GLU A 20 10.96 7.50 0.66
CA GLU A 20 10.11 8.70 0.78
C GLU A 20 10.30 9.65 -0.40
N ASP A 21 11.55 9.97 -0.76
CA ASP A 21 11.85 10.89 -1.87
C ASP A 21 11.35 10.34 -3.22
N ILE A 22 11.49 9.03 -3.45
CA ILE A 22 10.93 8.35 -4.62
C ILE A 22 9.40 8.44 -4.61
N TRP A 23 8.78 8.16 -3.47
CA TRP A 23 7.34 8.21 -3.32
C TRP A 23 6.78 9.61 -3.61
N ASP A 24 7.42 10.65 -3.05
CA ASP A 24 7.04 12.04 -3.26
C ASP A 24 7.16 12.47 -4.74
N ASP A 25 8.18 12.01 -5.48
CA ASP A 25 8.29 12.29 -6.93
C ASP A 25 7.17 11.60 -7.72
N LEU A 26 6.87 10.34 -7.40
CA LEU A 26 5.80 9.59 -8.03
C LEU A 26 4.44 10.25 -7.80
N CYS A 27 4.16 10.72 -6.58
CA CYS A 27 2.92 11.40 -6.24
C CYS A 27 2.69 12.68 -7.04
N LYS A 28 3.75 13.44 -7.36
CA LYS A 28 3.63 14.65 -8.20
C LYS A 28 3.12 14.36 -9.62
N LYS A 29 3.27 13.12 -10.08
CA LYS A 29 2.85 12.66 -11.41
C LYS A 29 1.68 11.68 -11.35
N ALA A 30 1.03 11.53 -10.19
CA ALA A 30 -0.01 10.53 -9.98
C ALA A 30 -1.16 10.65 -11.00
N ASP A 31 -1.58 11.87 -11.31
CA ASP A 31 -2.68 12.13 -12.26
C ASP A 31 -2.35 11.72 -13.71
N SER A 32 -1.05 11.58 -14.04
CA SER A 32 -0.60 11.13 -15.36
C SER A 32 -0.60 9.60 -15.51
N LEU A 33 -0.78 8.86 -14.42
CA LEU A 33 -0.76 7.41 -14.40
C LEU A 33 -2.19 6.87 -14.30
N SER A 34 -2.66 6.23 -15.38
CA SER A 34 -3.92 5.51 -15.33
C SER A 34 -3.79 4.32 -14.37
N SER A 35 -4.69 4.21 -13.41
CA SER A 35 -4.78 3.01 -12.56
C SER A 35 -4.96 1.76 -13.44
N PRO A 36 -4.22 0.66 -13.17
CA PRO A 36 -4.43 -0.62 -13.85
C PRO A 36 -5.89 -1.08 -13.78
N SER A 37 -6.37 -1.73 -14.83
CA SER A 37 -7.76 -2.19 -14.93
C SER A 37 -8.19 -3.11 -13.77
N TRP A 38 -7.26 -3.89 -13.22
CA TRP A 38 -7.53 -4.79 -12.10
C TRP A 38 -7.85 -4.07 -10.78
N HIS A 39 -7.42 -2.80 -10.61
CA HIS A 39 -7.73 -2.01 -9.41
C HIS A 39 -9.24 -1.91 -9.20
N LYS A 40 -9.98 -1.62 -10.28
CA LYS A 40 -11.44 -1.51 -10.24
C LYS A 40 -12.09 -2.83 -9.80
N ASN A 41 -11.62 -3.96 -10.32
CA ASN A 41 -12.17 -5.27 -9.99
C ASN A 41 -11.98 -5.60 -8.51
N VAL A 42 -10.82 -5.26 -7.95
CA VAL A 42 -10.55 -5.47 -6.51
C VAL A 42 -11.44 -4.57 -5.65
N LEU A 43 -11.61 -3.29 -6.02
CA LEU A 43 -12.49 -2.38 -5.29
C LEU A 43 -13.94 -2.83 -5.31
N HIS A 44 -14.46 -3.21 -6.49
CA HIS A 44 -15.82 -3.75 -6.63
C HIS A 44 -16.02 -5.00 -5.76
N LYS A 45 -15.06 -5.94 -5.79
CA LYS A 45 -15.14 -7.15 -4.96
C LYS A 45 -15.22 -6.81 -3.47
N ARG A 46 -14.41 -5.86 -3.00
CA ARG A 46 -14.43 -5.43 -1.59
C ARG A 46 -15.74 -4.74 -1.22
N GLU A 47 -16.27 -3.89 -2.10
CA GLU A 47 -17.58 -3.25 -1.89
C GLU A 47 -18.70 -4.28 -1.79
N GLU A 48 -18.69 -5.32 -2.62
CA GLU A 48 -19.66 -6.43 -2.54
C GLU A 48 -19.54 -7.21 -1.23
N GLN A 49 -18.32 -7.51 -0.78
CA GLN A 49 -18.08 -8.19 0.49
C GLN A 49 -18.62 -7.37 1.68
N ILE A 50 -18.42 -6.05 1.67
CA ILE A 50 -18.97 -5.17 2.70
C ILE A 50 -20.50 -5.18 2.67
N LYS A 51 -21.12 -5.11 1.47
CA LYS A 51 -22.58 -5.16 1.33
C LYS A 51 -23.18 -6.48 1.80
N ASN A 52 -22.46 -7.59 1.60
CA ASN A 52 -22.88 -8.92 2.01
C ASN A 52 -22.62 -9.22 3.49
N GLY A 53 -21.86 -8.35 4.19
CA GLY A 53 -21.44 -8.56 5.57
C GLY A 53 -20.23 -9.49 5.73
N ASP A 54 -19.57 -9.86 4.63
CA ASP A 54 -18.35 -10.67 4.61
C ASP A 54 -17.09 -9.85 4.95
N ASP A 55 -17.20 -8.52 4.91
CA ASP A 55 -16.14 -7.60 5.31
C ASP A 55 -16.73 -6.35 6.00
N GLU A 56 -15.89 -5.64 6.75
CA GLU A 56 -16.30 -4.48 7.52
C GLU A 56 -15.18 -3.43 7.60
N PHE A 57 -15.59 -2.17 7.76
CA PHE A 57 -14.66 -1.11 8.12
C PHE A 57 -14.28 -1.23 9.60
N VAL A 58 -12.99 -1.24 9.88
CA VAL A 58 -12.46 -1.31 11.24
C VAL A 58 -11.75 0.01 11.57
N ASP A 59 -12.01 0.52 12.77
CA ASP A 59 -11.30 1.66 13.31
C ASP A 59 -9.78 1.43 13.33
N TRP A 60 -9.01 2.44 12.94
CA TRP A 60 -7.57 2.35 12.76
C TRP A 60 -6.82 1.99 14.06
N ASP A 61 -7.23 2.55 15.20
CA ASP A 61 -6.59 2.26 16.48
C ASP A 61 -6.89 0.84 16.94
N ASN A 62 -8.11 0.35 16.72
CA ASN A 62 -8.49 -1.04 16.95
C ASN A 62 -7.70 -1.99 16.04
N CYS A 63 -7.53 -1.62 14.77
CA CYS A 63 -6.75 -2.34 13.79
C CYS A 63 -5.28 -2.49 14.25
N ARG A 64 -4.64 -1.38 14.65
CA ARG A 64 -3.25 -1.35 15.12
C ARG A 64 -3.05 -2.23 16.36
N ARG A 65 -3.97 -2.17 17.32
CA ARG A 65 -3.94 -3.03 18.53
C ARG A 65 -4.01 -4.52 18.17
N ASN A 66 -4.76 -4.86 17.15
CA ASN A 66 -4.95 -6.24 16.66
C ASN A 66 -4.15 -6.53 15.38
N SER A 67 -2.89 -6.05 15.28
CA SER A 67 -2.08 -6.18 14.05
C SER A 67 -1.82 -7.62 13.58
N ALA A 68 -1.92 -8.62 14.46
CA ALA A 68 -1.84 -10.03 14.12
C ALA A 68 -3.05 -10.52 13.29
N TRP A 69 -4.24 -9.98 13.55
CA TRP A 69 -5.47 -10.28 12.82
C TRP A 69 -5.40 -9.76 11.37
N ILE A 70 -4.91 -8.53 11.16
CA ILE A 70 -4.73 -7.94 9.82
C ILE A 70 -3.80 -8.80 8.95
N ARG A 71 -2.68 -9.26 9.52
CA ARG A 71 -1.66 -10.03 8.79
C ARG A 71 -2.19 -11.34 8.23
N ASN A 72 -3.21 -11.92 8.85
CA ASN A 72 -3.86 -13.15 8.39
C ASN A 72 -5.05 -12.89 7.47
N LYS A 73 -5.72 -11.73 7.60
CA LYS A 73 -6.87 -11.36 6.75
C LYS A 73 -6.47 -10.96 5.31
N LEU A 74 -5.21 -10.55 5.10
CA LEU A 74 -4.66 -10.13 3.80
C LEU A 74 -3.89 -11.22 3.03
N LYS A 75 -3.75 -12.42 3.60
CA LYS A 75 -3.19 -13.60 2.94
C LYS A 75 -4.31 -14.43 2.31
#